data_AF-A0A975FLJ9-F1
#
_entry.id   AF-A0A975FLJ9-F1
#
_cell.length_a   1.000
_cell.length_b   1.000
_cell.length_c   1.000
_cell.angle_alpha   90.00
_cell.angle_beta   90.00
_cell.angle_gamma   90.00
#
_symmetry.space_group_name_H-M   'P 1'
#
loop_
_entity.id
_entity.type
_entity.pdbx_description
1 polymer ?
#
loop_
_entity_poly.entity_id
_entity_poly.type
_entity_poly.pdbx_seq_one_letter_code
_entity_poly.pdbx_strand_id
1 'polypeptide(L)'
;MPNLLATGRPSAVIVDSTETTHVVYCSACRASWIYLDAVLAEERATSHRLIERERALPRCSVDGCSEYGVARGLCRPHYDRQRYQARKAAS
;
A
#
# COMPACT_ATOMS: atom_id res chain seq x y z
N MET A 1 19.55 -18.37 7.86
CA MET A 1 18.12 -18.77 7.79
C MET A 1 17.31 -17.81 8.65
N PRO A 2 16.72 -16.72 8.13
CA PRO A 2 15.85 -15.89 8.93
C PRO A 2 14.47 -16.52 9.07
N ASN A 3 13.93 -16.35 10.26
CA ASN A 3 12.78 -17.02 10.86
C ASN A 3 11.46 -16.68 10.15
N LEU A 4 10.68 -17.73 9.82
CA LEU A 4 9.49 -17.71 8.96
C LEU A 4 8.18 -17.58 9.75
N LEU A 5 8.20 -16.92 10.90
CA LEU A 5 7.02 -16.82 11.78
C LEU A 5 6.84 -15.39 12.29
N ALA A 6 6.16 -14.56 11.48
CA ALA A 6 5.46 -13.37 11.95
C ALA A 6 4.04 -13.40 11.40
N THR A 7 3.13 -13.95 12.21
CA THR A 7 1.69 -13.96 11.99
C THR A 7 1.15 -12.53 11.96
N GLY A 8 0.70 -12.10 10.78
CA GLY A 8 -0.27 -11.01 10.58
C GLY A 8 0.31 -9.63 10.25
N ARG A 9 0.38 -9.27 8.96
CA ARG A 9 0.06 -7.94 8.37
C ARG A 9 0.31 -7.91 6.84
N PRO A 10 -0.40 -7.04 6.10
CA PRO A 10 -0.59 -7.16 4.65
C PRO A 10 0.69 -6.83 3.86
N SER A 11 0.81 -7.41 2.67
CA SER A 11 1.79 -7.03 1.64
C SER A 11 3.21 -6.79 2.18
N ALA A 12 3.82 -7.85 2.70
CA ALA A 12 5.20 -7.78 3.16
C ALA A 12 6.13 -7.69 1.94
N VAL A 13 6.73 -6.51 1.75
CA VAL A 13 7.87 -6.34 0.84
C VAL A 13 9.14 -6.59 1.64
N ILE A 14 9.83 -7.66 1.32
CA ILE A 14 11.04 -8.15 1.99
C ILE A 14 12.26 -7.72 1.17
N VAL A 15 13.27 -7.19 1.84
CA VAL A 15 14.59 -6.90 1.26
C VAL A 15 15.56 -7.93 1.85
N ASP A 16 16.13 -8.80 1.02
CA ASP A 16 17.26 -9.66 1.38
C ASP A 16 18.52 -9.09 0.73
N SER A 17 19.54 -8.82 1.53
CA SER A 17 20.73 -8.06 1.13
C SER A 17 21.98 -8.91 1.31
N THR A 18 22.64 -9.23 0.19
CA THR A 18 24.05 -9.65 0.19
C THR A 18 24.94 -8.45 -0.15
N GLU A 19 26.27 -8.59 -0.06
CA GLU A 19 27.23 -7.49 -0.34
C GLU A 19 27.08 -6.87 -1.75
N THR A 20 26.51 -7.58 -2.72
CA THR A 20 26.44 -7.15 -4.12
C THR A 20 25.06 -7.27 -4.74
N THR A 21 24.09 -7.87 -4.05
CA THR A 21 22.77 -8.13 -4.62
C THR A 21 21.69 -7.95 -3.55
N HIS A 22 20.72 -7.09 -3.86
CA HIS A 22 19.59 -6.78 -3.02
C HIS A 22 18.30 -7.25 -3.71
N VAL A 23 17.64 -8.23 -3.12
CA VAL A 23 16.40 -8.79 -3.67
C VAL A 23 15.22 -8.18 -2.94
N VAL A 24 14.30 -7.58 -3.70
CA VAL A 24 13.02 -7.08 -3.22
C VAL A 24 11.93 -8.04 -3.67
N TYR A 25 11.27 -8.70 -2.73
CA TYR A 25 10.16 -9.61 -3.00
C TYR A 25 8.88 -9.12 -2.33
N CYS A 26 7.79 -9.06 -3.09
CA CYS A 26 6.47 -8.74 -2.57
C CYS A 26 5.58 -9.97 -2.55
N SER A 27 5.17 -10.40 -1.35
CA SER A 27 4.27 -11.55 -1.21
C SER A 27 2.83 -11.29 -1.69
N ALA A 28 2.42 -10.02 -1.79
CA ALA A 28 1.06 -9.67 -2.22
C ALA A 28 0.87 -9.80 -3.73
N CYS A 29 1.80 -9.27 -4.52
CA CYS A 29 1.72 -9.33 -5.98
C CYS A 29 2.62 -10.43 -6.60
N ARG A 30 3.39 -11.14 -5.77
CA ARG A 30 4.37 -12.19 -6.16
C ARG A 30 5.49 -11.69 -7.07
N ALA A 31 5.67 -10.38 -7.19
CA ALA A 31 6.76 -9.81 -7.95
C ALA A 31 8.07 -9.84 -7.16
N SER A 32 9.17 -10.05 -7.88
CA SER A 32 10.53 -10.02 -7.35
C SER A 32 11.39 -9.13 -8.24
N TRP A 33 12.21 -8.28 -7.63
CA TRP A 33 13.18 -7.42 -8.31
C TRP A 33 14.55 -7.58 -7.68
N ILE A 34 15.59 -7.40 -8.49
CA ILE A 34 16.98 -7.50 -8.08
C ILE A 34 17.65 -6.14 -8.33
N TYR A 35 18.36 -5.64 -7.33
CA TYR A 35 19.10 -4.37 -7.37
C TYR A 35 20.56 -4.58 -6.97
N LEU A 36 21.45 -3.79 -7.57
CA LEU A 36 22.89 -3.79 -7.26
C LEU A 36 23.28 -2.68 -6.26
N ASP A 37 22.32 -1.85 -5.87
CA ASP A 37 22.48 -0.75 -4.92
C ASP A 37 21.44 -0.89 -3.79
N ALA A 38 21.91 -0.84 -2.55
CA ALA A 38 21.09 -1.05 -1.36
C ALA A 38 20.04 0.05 -1.17
N VAL A 39 20.43 1.32 -1.42
CA VAL A 39 19.55 2.48 -1.23
C VAL A 39 18.39 2.42 -2.22
N LEU A 40 18.69 2.15 -3.49
CA LEU A 40 17.69 1.98 -4.54
C LEU A 40 16.74 0.81 -4.24
N ALA A 41 17.25 -0.29 -3.67
CA ALA A 41 16.43 -1.42 -3.25
C ALA A 41 15.42 -1.02 -2.18
N GLU A 42 15.86 -0.28 -1.16
CA GLU A 42 15.00 0.19 -0.06
C GLU A 42 13.97 1.23 -0.53
N GLU A 43 14.36 2.19 -1.35
CA GLU A 43 13.45 3.20 -1.91
C GLU A 43 12.35 2.55 -2.76
N ARG A 44 12.72 1.59 -3.61
CA ARG A 44 11.76 0.84 -4.43
C ARG A 44 10.88 -0.06 -3.59
N ALA A 45 11.43 -0.72 -2.57
CA ALA A 45 10.64 -1.53 -1.63
C ALA A 45 9.60 -0.66 -0.90
N THR A 46 9.99 0.52 -0.43
CA THR A 46 9.10 1.48 0.25
C THR A 46 7.99 1.97 -0.68
N SER A 47 8.35 2.38 -1.90
CA SER A 47 7.38 2.80 -2.91
C SER A 47 6.38 1.68 -3.24
N HIS A 48 6.87 0.45 -3.38
CA HIS A 48 6.02 -0.69 -3.69
C HIS A 48 5.06 -1.05 -2.54
N ARG A 49 5.49 -0.92 -1.27
CA ARG A 49 4.61 -1.09 -0.10
C ARG A 49 3.42 -0.13 -0.14
N LEU A 50 3.62 1.12 -0.58
CA LEU A 50 2.53 2.10 -0.68
C LEU A 50 1.50 1.68 -1.74
N ILE A 51 1.97 1.22 -2.91
CA ILE A 51 1.09 0.76 -3.99
C ILE A 51 0.22 -0.43 -3.53
N GLU A 52 0.82 -1.43 -2.88
CA GLU A 52 0.08 -2.60 -2.42
C GLU A 52 -0.88 -2.26 -1.27
N ARG A 53 -0.49 -1.33 -0.38
CA ARG A 53 -1.40 -0.80 0.63
C ARG A 53 -2.62 -0.12 0.00
N GLU A 54 -2.43 0.68 -1.04
CA GLU A 54 -3.52 1.34 -1.75
C GLU A 54 -4.42 0.32 -2.47
N ARG A 55 -3.83 -0.68 -3.13
CA ARG A 55 -4.58 -1.77 -3.78
C ARG A 55 -5.42 -2.60 -2.82
N ALA A 56 -4.98 -2.73 -1.56
CA ALA A 56 -5.73 -3.42 -0.51
C ALA A 56 -6.95 -2.62 0.01
N LEU A 57 -7.03 -1.32 -0.28
CA LEU A 57 -8.20 -0.51 0.09
C LEU A 57 -9.37 -0.80 -0.86
N PRO A 58 -10.62 -0.75 -0.37
CA PRO A 58 -11.79 -0.87 -1.22
C PRO A 58 -11.82 0.25 -2.26
N ARG A 59 -12.43 0.04 -3.43
CA ARG A 59 -12.70 1.14 -4.36
C ARG A 59 -13.71 2.11 -3.76
N CYS A 60 -13.67 3.37 -4.19
CA CYS A 60 -14.69 4.34 -3.82
C CYS A 60 -16.07 3.87 -4.29
N SER A 61 -17.08 3.89 -3.41
CA SER A 61 -18.47 3.54 -3.71
C SER A 61 -19.22 4.59 -4.55
N VAL A 62 -18.52 5.61 -5.06
CA VAL A 62 -19.13 6.65 -5.90
C VAL A 62 -18.96 6.24 -7.34
N ASP A 63 -20.07 6.15 -8.08
CA ASP A 63 -20.06 5.79 -9.49
C ASP A 63 -19.17 6.73 -10.30
N GLY A 64 -18.31 6.15 -11.15
CA GLY A 64 -17.31 6.89 -11.93
C GLY A 64 -16.03 7.26 -11.17
N CYS A 65 -15.90 6.93 -9.89
CA CYS A 65 -14.67 7.15 -9.13
C CYS A 65 -13.76 5.92 -9.16
N SER A 66 -12.57 6.06 -9.73
CA SER A 66 -11.55 4.99 -9.76
C SER A 66 -10.57 5.05 -8.59
N GLU A 67 -10.72 6.00 -7.66
CA GLU A 67 -9.84 6.10 -6.51
C GLU A 67 -10.12 5.04 -5.43
N TYR A 68 -9.13 4.80 -4.59
CA TYR A 68 -9.24 3.93 -3.43
C TYR A 68 -9.90 4.66 -2.24
N GLY A 69 -10.77 3.95 -1.56
CA GLY A 69 -11.51 4.39 -0.40
C GLY A 69 -10.65 4.43 0.85
N VAL A 70 -10.52 5.60 1.47
CA VAL A 70 -9.75 5.79 2.70
C VAL A 70 -10.58 5.51 3.96
N ALA A 71 -11.90 5.71 3.89
CA ALA A 71 -12.83 5.46 4.99
C ALA A 71 -14.25 5.30 4.46
N ARG A 72 -15.04 4.38 5.07
CA ARG A 72 -16.45 4.12 4.69
C ARG A 72 -16.64 3.78 3.21
N GLY A 73 -15.64 3.20 2.56
CA GLY A 73 -15.67 2.96 1.11
C GLY A 73 -15.65 4.23 0.27
N LEU A 74 -15.25 5.38 0.81
CA LEU A 74 -15.16 6.65 0.09
C LEU A 74 -13.69 7.07 -0.03
N CYS A 75 -13.30 7.55 -1.21
CA CYS A 75 -12.01 8.22 -1.36
C CYS A 75 -11.98 9.50 -0.53
N ARG A 76 -10.78 10.02 -0.27
CA ARG A 76 -10.59 11.18 0.60
C ARG A 76 -11.47 12.39 0.23
N PRO A 77 -11.56 12.82 -1.04
CA PRO A 77 -12.41 13.96 -1.39
C PRO A 77 -13.90 13.68 -1.17
N HIS A 78 -14.38 12.47 -1.47
CA HIS A 78 -15.78 12.10 -1.24
C HIS A 78 -16.12 11.96 0.25
N TYR A 79 -15.19 11.42 1.04
CA TYR A 79 -15.35 11.33 2.49
C TYR A 79 -15.43 12.73 3.12
N ASP A 80 -14.54 13.64 2.74
CA ASP A 80 -14.53 15.01 3.27
C ASP A 80 -15.79 15.79 2.87
N ARG A 81 -16.25 15.63 1.61
CA ARG A 81 -17.52 16.20 1.14
C ARG A 81 -18.72 15.67 1.93
N GLN A 82 -18.80 14.35 2.15
CA GLN A 82 -19.87 13.74 2.93
C GLN A 82 -19.88 14.29 4.37
N ARG A 83 -18.70 14.41 5.01
CA ARG A 83 -18.58 14.98 6.36
C ARG A 83 -19.02 16.44 6.41
N TYR A 84 -18.64 17.24 5.42
CA TYR A 84 -19.06 18.64 5.34
C TYR A 84 -20.58 18.78 5.21
N GLN A 85 -21.19 17.98 4.33
CA GLN A 85 -22.64 17.96 4.14
C GLN A 85 -23.38 17.54 5.42
N ALA A 86 -22.89 16.51 6.11
CA ALA A 86 -23.46 16.06 7.38
C ALA A 86 -23.41 17.15 8.46
N ARG A 87 -22.34 17.94 8.52
CA ARG A 87 -22.24 19.09 9.44
C ARG A 87 -23.24 20.18 9.09
N LYS A 88 -23.38 20.51 7.80
CA LYS A 88 -24.33 21.52 7.32
C LYS A 88 -25.79 21.12 7.59
N ALA A 89 -26.13 19.84 7.47
CA ALA A 89 -27.48 19.33 7.75
C ALA A 89 -27.84 19.31 9.25
N ALA A 90 -26.83 19.36 10.12
CA ALA A 90 -26.99 19.45 11.58
C ALA A 90 -26.97 20.90 12.11
N SER A 91 -26.88 21.88 11.21
CA SER A 91 -26.89 23.32 11.51
C SER A 91 -28.24 23.91 11.11
#